data_AF-A0A1V3WSR6-F1
#
_entry.id   AF-A0A1V3WSR6-F1
#
_cell.length_a   1.000
_cell.length_b   1.000
_cell.length_c   1.000
_cell.angle_alpha   90.00
_cell.angle_beta   90.00
_cell.angle_gamma   90.00
#
_symmetry.space_group_name_H-M   'P 1'
#
loop_
_entity.id
_entity.type
_entity.pdbx_description
1 polymer ?
#
loop_
_entity_poly.entity_id
_entity_poly.type
_entity_poly.pdbx_seq_one_letter_code
_entity_poly.pdbx_strand_id
1 'polypeptide(L)' 'MSVSLLLEMAASSNPDRTAVVSGELRLTTQQLSDLADGGAGVLAASNARHVVYVGTGGRRCRC' A
#
# COMPACT_ATOMS: atom_id res chain seq x y z
N MET A 1 -12.46 -13.63 -6.20
CA MET A 1 -11.04 -13.21 -6.21
C MET A 1 -10.97 -11.80 -5.67
N SER A 2 -10.20 -11.54 -4.61
CA SER A 2 -10.08 -10.19 -4.04
C SER A 2 -9.02 -9.36 -4.77
N VAL A 3 -9.17 -8.03 -4.73
CA VAL A 3 -8.17 -7.10 -5.28
C VAL A 3 -6.82 -7.28 -4.58
N SER A 4 -6.81 -7.50 -3.27
CA SER A 4 -5.59 -7.72 -2.49
C SER A 4 -4.77 -8.90 -3.05
N LEU A 5 -5.41 -10.03 -3.33
CA LEU A 5 -4.73 -11.21 -3.86
C LEU A 5 -4.07 -10.94 -5.23
N LEU A 6 -4.70 -10.10 -6.07
CA LEU A 6 -4.13 -9.70 -7.36
C LEU A 6 -2.88 -8.83 -7.19
N LEU A 7 -2.86 -7.97 -6.16
CA LEU A 7 -1.71 -7.11 -5.84
C LEU A 7 -0.54 -7.93 -5.30
N GLU A 8 -0.80 -8.92 -4.44
CA GLU A 8 0.24 -9.85 -3.95
C GLU A 8 0.92 -10.60 -5.09
N MET A 9 0.15 -11.06 -6.08
CA MET A 9 0.71 -11.71 -7.26
C MET A 9 1.55 -10.76 -8.12
N ALA A 10 1.15 -9.47 -8.20
CA ALA A 10 1.94 -8.47 -8.92
C ALA A 10 3.27 -8.18 -8.21
N ALA A 11 3.28 -8.11 -6.88
CA ALA A 11 4.49 -7.98 -6.07
C ALA A 11 5.42 -9.19 -6.23
N SER A 12 4.86 -10.41 -6.18
CA SER A 12 5.63 -11.64 -6.36
C SER A 12 6.18 -11.82 -7.79
N SER A 13 5.42 -11.44 -8.82
CA SER A 13 5.80 -11.68 -10.21
C SER A 13 6.83 -10.70 -10.75
N ASN A 14 6.83 -9.45 -10.28
CA ASN A 14 7.75 -8.42 -10.77
C ASN A 14 7.99 -7.34 -9.70
N PRO A 15 8.79 -7.64 -8.66
CA PRO A 15 8.92 -6.82 -7.43
C PRO A 15 9.57 -5.45 -7.64
N ASP A 16 10.39 -5.30 -8.69
CA ASP A 16 11.13 -4.07 -8.99
C ASP A 16 10.36 -3.12 -9.93
N ARG A 17 9.22 -3.56 -10.47
CA ARG A 17 8.40 -2.73 -11.36
C ARG A 17 7.88 -1.51 -10.62
N THR A 18 8.09 -0.31 -11.17
CA THR A 18 7.48 0.91 -10.63
C THR A 18 5.94 0.80 -10.67
N ALA A 19 5.31 0.92 -9.50
CA ALA A 19 3.87 0.80 -9.30
C ALA A 19 3.18 2.16 -9.05
N VAL A 20 3.86 3.10 -8.37
CA VAL A 20 3.33 4.43 -8.05
C VAL A 20 4.38 5.49 -8.37
N VAL A 21 3.93 6.58 -9.01
CA VAL A 21 4.72 7.79 -9.23
C VAL A 21 3.93 8.97 -8.67
N SER A 22 4.54 9.75 -7.77
CA SER A 22 3.94 10.93 -7.15
C SER A 22 4.99 12.02 -6.96
N GLY A 23 5.11 12.92 -7.94
CA GLY A 23 6.26 13.83 -8.01
C GLY A 23 7.57 13.04 -8.15
N GLU A 24 8.54 13.33 -7.30
CA GLU A 24 9.83 12.61 -7.26
C GLU A 24 9.73 11.22 -6.60
N LEU A 25 8.62 10.93 -5.91
CA LEU A 25 8.43 9.62 -5.30
C LEU A 25 8.17 8.57 -6.38
N ARG A 26 9.00 7.52 -6.38
CA ARG A 26 8.76 6.29 -7.12
C ARG A 26 8.75 5.13 -6.15
N LEU A 27 7.69 4.32 -6.20
CA LEU A 27 7.57 3.09 -5.43
C LEU A 27 7.53 1.91 -6.38
N THR A 28 8.30 0.87 -6.05
CA THR A 28 8.16 -0.44 -6.70
C THR A 28 6.91 -1.17 -6.19
N THR A 29 6.51 -2.24 -6.89
CA THR A 29 5.43 -3.15 -6.46
C THR A 29 5.73 -3.75 -5.09
N GLN A 30 6.98 -4.18 -4.84
CA GLN A 30 7.37 -4.70 -3.53
C GLN A 30 7.29 -3.64 -2.43
N GLN A 31 7.84 -2.46 -2.66
CA GLN A 31 7.79 -1.37 -1.69
C GLN A 31 6.36 -0.92 -1.39
N LEU A 32 5.47 -0.97 -2.38
CA LEU A 32 4.05 -0.69 -2.18
C LEU A 32 3.38 -1.76 -1.31
N SER A 33 3.71 -3.03 -1.54
CA SER A 33 3.24 -4.17 -0.73
C SER A 33 3.66 -4.02 0.73
N ASP A 34 4.96 -3.79 0.97
CA ASP A 34 5.51 -3.64 2.32
C ASP A 34 4.84 -2.49 3.11
N LEU A 35 4.55 -1.37 2.43
CA LEU A 35 3.83 -0.24 3.04
C LEU A 35 2.36 -0.56 3.34
N ALA A 36 1.70 -1.29 2.44
CA ALA A 36 0.32 -1.73 2.65
C ALA A 36 0.22 -2.70 3.82
N ASP A 37 1.16 -3.66 3.92
CA ASP A 37 1.26 -4.61 5.03
C ASP A 37 1.53 -3.90 6.36
N GLY A 38 2.44 -2.92 6.36
CA GLY A 38 2.68 -2.07 7.52
C GLY A 38 1.41 -1.35 8.00
N GLY A 39 0.65 -0.75 7.08
CA GLY A 39 -0.64 -0.11 7.39
C GLY A 39 -1.71 -1.10 7.85
N ALA A 40 -1.80 -2.26 7.20
CA ALA A 40 -2.72 -3.33 7.55
C ALA A 40 -2.44 -3.86 8.97
N GLY A 41 -1.18 -3.99 9.36
CA GLY A 41 -0.78 -4.39 10.72
C GLY A 41 -1.28 -3.41 11.78
N VAL A 42 -1.16 -2.10 11.54
CA VAL A 42 -1.69 -1.07 12.45
C VAL A 42 -3.22 -1.12 12.52
N LEU A 43 -3.89 -1.26 11.38
CA LEU A 43 -5.36 -1.38 11.34
C LEU A 43 -5.86 -2.64 12.05
N ALA A 44 -5.19 -3.78 11.84
CA ALA A 44 -5.51 -5.04 12.51
C ALA A 44 -5.36 -4.92 14.04
N ALA A 45 -4.32 -4.23 14.53
CA ALA A 45 -4.12 -3.97 15.95
C ALA A 45 -5.22 -3.08 16.57
N SER A 46 -5.88 -2.23 15.78
CA SER A 46 -6.96 -1.35 16.26
C SER A 46 -8.30 -2.05 16.50
N ASN A 47 -8.49 -3.27 15.99
CA ASN A 47 -9.76 -4.01 16.00
C ASN A 47 -10.95 -3.23 15.38
N ALA A 48 -10.68 -2.23 14.54
CA ALA A 48 -11.70 -1.43 13.86
C ALA A 48 -12.37 -2.22 12.73
N ARG A 49 -13.70 -2.14 12.63
CA ARG A 49 -14.47 -2.75 11.53
C ARG A 49 -14.59 -1.86 10.30
N HIS A 50 -14.44 -0.55 10.49
CA HIS A 50 -14.57 0.46 9.45
C HIS A 50 -13.45 1.47 9.59
N VAL A 51 -12.91 1.89 8.44
CA VAL A 51 -11.87 2.92 8.35
C VAL A 51 -12.34 3.98 7.37
N VAL A 52 -11.97 5.23 7.67
CA VAL A 52 -12.23 6.36 6.78
C VAL A 52 -10.88 6.95 6.39
N TYR A 53 -10.63 7.05 5.09
CA TYR A 53 -9.48 7.78 4.59
C TYR A 53 -9.81 9.28 4.54
N VAL A 54 -9.05 10.09 5.27
CA VAL A 54 -9.13 11.56 5.23
C VAL A 54 -7.79 12.08 4.74
N GLY A 55 -7.71 12.51 3.48
CA GLY A 55 -6.49 12.99 2.87
C GLY A 55 -6.67 13.41 1.42
N THR A 56 -5.63 13.99 0.83
CA THR A 56 -5.70 14.58 -0.52
C THR A 56 -5.17 13.66 -1.62
N GLY A 57 -5.02 12.35 -1.37
CA GLY A 57 -4.68 11.36 -2.40
C GLY A 57 -3.19 11.23 -2.75
N GLY A 58 -2.27 11.35 -1.79
CA GLY A 58 -0.85 11.14 -2.02
C GLY A 58 -0.06 10.78 -0.76
N ARG A 59 1.16 10.26 -0.92
CA ARG A 59 2.07 9.93 0.19
C ARG A 59 2.67 11.23 0.76
N ARG A 60 1.89 11.94 1.58
CA ARG A 60 2.32 13.14 2.33
C ARG A 60 2.25 13.01 3.85
N CYS A 61 1.89 11.84 4.39
CA CYS A 61 2.02 11.59 5.82
C CYS A 61 3.46 11.22 6.17
N ARG A 62 4.17 12.12 6.86
CA ARG A 62 5.17 11.71 7.87
C ARG A 62 4.38 11.29 9.10
N CYS A 63 4.05 10.01 9.22
CA CYS A 63 3.71 9.44 10.51
C CYS A 63 4.97 8.80 11.09
#